data_AF-A0A7S1RGM8-F1
#
_entry.id   AF-A0A7S1RGM8-F1
#
_cell.length_a   1.000
_cell.length_b   1.000
_cell.length_c   1.000
_cell.angle_alpha   90.00
_cell.angle_beta   90.00
_cell.angle_gamma   90.00
#
_symmetry.space_group_name_H-M   'P 1'
#
loop_
_entity.id
_entity.type
_entity.pdbx_description
1 polymer ?
#
loop_
_entity_poly.entity_id
_entity_poly.type
_entity_poly.pdbx_seq_one_letter_code
_entity_poly.pdbx_strand_id
1 'polypeptide(L)'
;GKATYCKKCDVPRPERAHHCLVCEICVLRMDHHCPWINNCVGYNNHKFFLLLGVYACMTSLIALATTLPELLYSVGMVARMEDGEQWEEQVETSDIFVFIIFGLLALFVAILLTPMLATHLPLAMQNLTTIEDNYENMPNPFDQGSTSANLAQVFGGYGLDWFFPIAPWRPLSDGVSFARSDERLGPDGLPERGVGDDDLDMEKLWRLRYHVRSPQTMISDVVDTGPLSSLARWWNGP
;
A
#
# COMPACT_ATOMS: atom_id res chain seq x y z
N GLY A 1 14.41 9.98 -11.79
CA GLY A 1 13.88 11.35 -11.58
C GLY A 1 14.67 12.09 -10.50
N LYS A 2 14.37 13.36 -10.27
CA LYS A 2 15.18 14.23 -9.37
C LYS A 2 14.76 14.07 -7.92
N ALA A 3 15.71 13.73 -7.04
CA ALA A 3 15.49 13.73 -5.59
C ALA A 3 15.18 15.16 -5.11
N THR A 4 14.28 15.30 -4.14
CA THR A 4 13.96 16.60 -3.52
C THR A 4 14.47 16.63 -2.08
N TYR A 5 14.32 17.76 -1.36
CA TYR A 5 14.70 17.84 0.05
C TYR A 5 13.49 18.10 0.94
N CYS A 6 13.35 17.36 2.04
CA CYS A 6 12.33 17.64 3.05
C CYS A 6 12.90 18.56 4.13
N LYS A 7 12.41 19.80 4.20
CA LYS A 7 12.81 20.74 5.28
C LYS A 7 12.34 20.30 6.68
N LYS A 8 11.25 19.53 6.77
CA LYS A 8 10.67 19.11 8.05
C LYS A 8 11.41 17.94 8.68
N CYS A 9 11.79 16.96 7.85
CA CYS A 9 12.56 15.79 8.31
C CYS A 9 14.07 16.01 8.21
N ASP A 10 14.52 17.09 7.56
CA ASP A 10 15.93 17.40 7.27
C ASP A 10 16.67 16.26 6.56
N VAL A 11 15.99 15.65 5.58
CA VAL A 11 16.54 14.55 4.77
C VAL A 11 16.24 14.75 3.28
N PRO A 12 17.12 14.26 2.38
CA PRO A 12 16.79 14.07 0.99
C PRO A 12 15.59 13.12 0.85
N ARG A 13 14.62 13.50 0.02
CA ARG A 13 13.50 12.67 -0.40
C ARG A 13 13.82 12.02 -1.74
N PRO A 14 13.88 10.69 -1.78
CA PRO A 14 13.93 9.95 -3.04
C PRO A 14 12.75 10.29 -3.96
N GLU A 15 12.85 9.86 -5.21
CA GLU A 15 11.76 10.00 -6.16
C GLU A 15 10.48 9.33 -5.62
N ARG A 16 9.31 9.93 -5.92
CA ARG A 16 7.99 9.47 -5.44
C ARG A 16 7.80 9.49 -3.92
N ALA A 17 8.77 9.97 -3.13
CA ALA A 17 8.64 10.08 -1.68
C ALA A 17 8.01 11.43 -1.28
N HIS A 18 7.05 11.39 -0.36
CA HIS A 18 6.35 12.59 0.13
C HIS A 18 6.36 12.65 1.65
N HIS A 19 6.32 13.85 2.21
CA HIS A 19 6.22 14.04 3.67
C HIS A 19 4.75 14.04 4.07
N CYS A 20 4.36 13.10 4.92
CA CYS A 20 3.02 13.08 5.49
C CYS A 20 2.96 14.03 6.68
N LEU A 21 2.01 14.98 6.66
CA LEU A 21 1.81 15.91 7.77
C LEU A 21 1.21 15.24 9.02
N VAL A 22 0.49 14.14 8.86
CA VAL A 22 -0.16 13.42 9.97
C VAL A 22 0.83 12.49 10.65
N CYS A 23 1.63 11.75 9.88
CA CYS A 23 2.65 10.84 10.42
C CYS A 23 3.99 11.54 10.73
N GLU A 24 4.17 12.79 10.28
CA GLU A 24 5.38 13.62 10.45
C GLU A 24 6.69 12.98 9.93
N ILE A 25 6.58 12.07 8.97
CA ILE A 25 7.70 11.38 8.35
C ILE A 25 7.63 11.45 6.83
N CYS A 26 8.78 11.29 6.17
CA CYS A 26 8.81 11.04 4.73
C CYS A 26 8.50 9.57 4.45
N VAL A 27 7.53 9.34 3.57
CA VAL A 27 7.07 8.01 3.17
C VAL A 27 7.54 7.75 1.75
N LEU A 28 8.24 6.63 1.54
CA LEU A 28 8.68 6.17 0.22
C LEU A 28 7.49 5.79 -0.65
N ARG A 29 7.50 6.15 -1.94
CA ARG A 29 6.39 5.94 -2.90
C ARG A 29 5.03 6.20 -2.23
N MET A 30 4.89 7.35 -1.58
CA MET A 30 3.71 7.65 -0.78
C MET A 30 2.47 7.66 -1.66
N ASP A 31 1.47 6.89 -1.27
CA ASP A 31 0.15 6.96 -1.89
C ASP A 31 -0.69 7.98 -1.12
N HIS A 32 -1.14 7.64 0.08
CA HIS A 32 -1.92 8.55 0.92
C HIS A 32 -1.72 8.25 2.40
N HIS A 33 -2.23 9.13 3.26
CA HIS A 33 -2.46 8.80 4.66
C HIS A 33 -3.88 8.24 4.79
N CYS A 34 -4.00 7.02 5.31
CA CYS A 34 -5.29 6.35 5.45
C CYS A 34 -5.71 6.34 6.93
N PRO A 35 -6.76 7.10 7.30
CA PRO A 35 -7.24 7.13 8.69
C PRO A 35 -7.72 5.76 9.18
N TRP A 36 -8.25 4.92 8.28
CA TRP A 36 -8.84 3.62 8.60
C TRP A 36 -7.82 2.60 9.12
N ILE A 37 -6.58 2.66 8.63
CA ILE A 37 -5.47 1.84 9.12
C ILE A 37 -4.54 2.63 10.05
N ASN A 38 -4.90 3.87 10.38
CA ASN A 38 -4.12 4.83 11.16
C ASN A 38 -2.63 4.86 10.73
N ASN A 39 -2.39 4.85 9.42
CA ASN A 39 -1.05 4.75 8.87
C ASN A 39 -1.00 5.29 7.43
N CYS A 40 0.19 5.67 6.98
CA CYS A 40 0.42 5.94 5.58
C CYS A 40 0.44 4.66 4.75
N VAL A 41 -0.13 4.73 3.55
CA VAL A 41 0.04 3.77 2.48
C VAL A 41 1.19 4.26 1.59
N GLY A 42 2.21 3.44 1.41
CA GLY A 42 3.37 3.73 0.59
C GLY A 42 4.11 2.45 0.22
N TYR A 43 5.36 2.57 -0.23
CA TYR A 43 6.13 1.45 -0.78
C TYR A 43 6.07 0.17 0.07
N ASN A 44 6.31 0.27 1.38
CA ASN A 44 6.42 -0.90 2.27
C ASN A 44 5.10 -1.62 2.57
N ASN A 45 3.94 -1.01 2.31
CA ASN A 45 2.64 -1.58 2.67
C ASN A 45 1.54 -1.43 1.61
N HIS A 46 1.86 -0.88 0.43
CA HIS A 46 0.86 -0.70 -0.62
C HIS A 46 0.25 -2.05 -1.06
N LYS A 47 1.07 -3.09 -1.20
CA LYS A 47 0.60 -4.47 -1.45
C LYS A 47 -0.41 -4.92 -0.40
N PHE A 48 -0.10 -4.74 0.89
CA PHE A 48 -0.98 -5.15 1.98
C PHE A 48 -2.29 -4.37 1.99
N PHE A 49 -2.24 -3.08 1.69
CA PHE A 49 -3.43 -2.24 1.59
C PHE A 49 -4.38 -2.71 0.47
N LEU A 50 -3.84 -3.00 -0.72
CA LEU A 50 -4.64 -3.52 -1.83
C LEU A 50 -5.24 -4.89 -1.51
N LEU A 51 -4.44 -5.80 -0.94
CA LEU A 51 -4.92 -7.13 -0.53
C LEU A 51 -5.99 -7.05 0.58
N LEU A 52 -5.80 -6.18 1.57
CA LEU A 52 -6.80 -5.93 2.61
C LEU A 52 -8.13 -5.50 1.99
N GLY A 53 -8.09 -4.53 1.07
CA GLY A 53 -9.29 -4.06 0.38
C GLY A 53 -9.97 -5.17 -0.40
N VAL A 54 -9.22 -5.93 -1.21
CA VAL A 54 -9.75 -7.01 -2.04
C VAL A 54 -10.37 -8.10 -1.18
N TYR A 55 -9.66 -8.60 -0.17
CA TYR A 55 -10.17 -9.67 0.69
C TYR A 55 -11.36 -9.21 1.53
N ALA A 56 -11.32 -8.02 2.13
CA ALA A 56 -12.43 -7.53 2.93
C ALA A 56 -13.68 -7.29 2.07
N CYS A 57 -13.53 -6.79 0.84
CA CYS A 57 -14.64 -6.65 -0.10
C CYS A 57 -15.20 -8.02 -0.52
N MET A 58 -14.34 -8.97 -0.92
CA MET A 58 -14.76 -10.33 -1.27
C MET A 58 -15.48 -11.02 -0.12
N THR A 59 -14.95 -10.96 1.11
CA THR A 59 -15.59 -11.53 2.29
C THR A 59 -16.95 -10.90 2.55
N SER A 60 -17.08 -9.59 2.40
CA SER A 60 -18.36 -8.89 2.58
C SER A 60 -19.40 -9.28 1.52
N LEU A 61 -18.99 -9.40 0.26
CA LEU A 61 -19.85 -9.85 -0.83
C LEU A 61 -20.26 -11.32 -0.69
N ILE A 62 -19.34 -12.19 -0.28
CA ILE A 62 -19.63 -13.60 0.01
C ILE A 62 -20.63 -13.68 1.17
N ALA A 63 -20.39 -12.97 2.26
CA ALA A 63 -21.30 -12.93 3.41
C ALA A 63 -22.71 -12.52 2.96
N LEU A 64 -22.84 -11.40 2.24
CA LEU A 64 -24.12 -10.95 1.69
C LEU A 64 -24.78 -12.00 0.80
N ALA A 65 -24.05 -12.59 -0.13
CA ALA A 65 -24.60 -13.59 -1.04
C ALA A 65 -25.09 -14.84 -0.29
N THR A 66 -24.34 -15.29 0.72
CA THR A 66 -24.68 -16.46 1.52
C THR A 66 -25.83 -16.23 2.50
N THR A 67 -26.02 -15.01 3.01
CA THR A 67 -27.09 -14.68 3.97
C THR A 67 -28.32 -14.03 3.33
N LEU A 68 -28.30 -13.80 2.01
CA LEU A 68 -29.36 -13.09 1.31
C LEU A 68 -30.74 -13.78 1.44
N PRO A 69 -30.87 -15.11 1.30
CA PRO A 69 -32.17 -15.78 1.45
C PRO A 69 -32.78 -15.57 2.84
N GLU A 70 -31.98 -15.75 3.90
CA GLU A 70 -32.38 -15.61 5.30
C GLU A 70 -32.69 -14.15 5.64
N LEU A 71 -31.93 -13.21 5.06
CA LEU A 71 -32.18 -11.78 5.21
C LEU A 71 -33.51 -11.38 4.55
N LEU A 72 -33.78 -11.84 3.33
CA LEU A 72 -35.06 -11.57 2.65
C LEU A 72 -36.25 -12.18 3.39
N TYR A 73 -36.08 -13.40 3.92
CA TYR A 73 -37.08 -14.04 4.77
C TYR A 73 -37.33 -13.23 6.06
N SER A 74 -36.26 -12.85 6.75
CA SER A 74 -36.32 -12.06 8.00
C SER A 74 -37.00 -10.71 7.79
N VAL A 75 -36.67 -10.00 6.71
CA VAL A 75 -37.31 -8.73 6.34
C VAL A 75 -38.78 -8.92 5.98
N GLY A 76 -39.09 -9.97 5.20
CA GLY A 76 -40.46 -10.31 4.83
C GLY A 76 -41.34 -10.65 6.03
N MET A 77 -40.80 -11.35 7.02
CA MET A 77 -41.48 -11.63 8.28
C MET A 77 -41.79 -10.36 9.06
N VAL A 78 -40.78 -9.50 9.28
CA VAL A 78 -40.98 -8.23 10.01
C VAL A 78 -42.02 -7.36 9.33
N ALA A 79 -42.02 -7.29 7.99
CA ALA A 79 -43.01 -6.52 7.24
C ALA A 79 -44.45 -7.06 7.38
N ARG A 80 -44.63 -8.38 7.56
CA ARG A 80 -45.95 -9.03 7.69
C ARG A 80 -46.45 -9.14 9.13
N MET A 81 -45.59 -8.95 10.13
CA MET A 81 -46.02 -8.84 11.53
C MET A 81 -47.03 -7.71 11.73
N GLU A 82 -46.96 -6.67 10.89
CA GLU A 82 -47.88 -5.54 10.90
C GLU A 82 -49.31 -5.91 10.43
N ASP A 83 -49.44 -6.95 9.60
CA ASP A 83 -50.72 -7.44 9.05
C ASP A 83 -51.44 -8.46 9.96
N GLY A 84 -50.87 -8.80 11.11
CA GLY A 84 -51.49 -9.68 12.11
C GLY A 84 -51.52 -11.18 11.74
N GLU A 85 -50.83 -11.59 10.68
CA GLU A 85 -50.68 -12.99 10.28
C GLU A 85 -49.63 -13.69 11.16
N GLN A 86 -50.08 -14.50 12.12
CA GLN A 86 -49.21 -15.38 12.91
C GLN A 86 -48.94 -16.66 12.12
N TRP A 87 -47.69 -16.85 11.70
CA TRP A 87 -47.21 -18.12 11.15
C TRP A 87 -46.61 -18.96 12.29
N GLU A 88 -47.01 -20.24 12.38
CA GLU A 88 -46.37 -21.24 13.25
C GLU A 88 -45.03 -21.64 12.62
N GLU A 89 -43.89 -21.06 13.03
CA GLU A 89 -42.59 -21.60 12.57
C GLU A 89 -41.37 -21.31 13.46
N GLN A 90 -40.37 -22.19 13.30
CA GLN A 90 -39.28 -22.56 14.22
C GLN A 90 -38.07 -21.60 14.27
N VAL A 91 -38.19 -20.38 13.74
CA VAL A 91 -37.05 -19.44 13.68
C VAL A 91 -36.99 -18.63 14.97
N GLU A 92 -35.86 -18.70 15.68
CA GLU A 92 -35.70 -17.94 16.91
C GLU A 92 -35.59 -16.45 16.58
N THR A 93 -36.23 -15.60 17.39
CA THR A 93 -36.15 -14.14 17.23
C THR A 93 -34.72 -13.61 17.22
N SER A 94 -33.81 -14.27 17.95
CA SER A 94 -32.36 -14.00 17.93
C SER A 94 -31.75 -14.14 16.54
N ASP A 95 -32.16 -15.14 15.76
CA ASP A 95 -31.60 -15.40 14.44
C ASP A 95 -31.96 -14.27 13.47
N ILE A 96 -33.20 -13.77 13.54
CA ILE A 96 -33.68 -12.62 12.76
C ILE A 96 -32.80 -11.38 13.04
N PHE A 97 -32.52 -11.08 14.31
CA PHE A 97 -31.65 -9.95 14.67
C PHE A 97 -30.22 -10.13 14.17
N VAL A 98 -29.66 -11.34 14.29
CA VAL A 98 -28.31 -11.67 13.81
C VAL A 98 -28.22 -11.43 12.30
N PHE A 99 -29.14 -11.99 11.50
CA PHE A 99 -29.10 -11.82 10.05
C PHE A 99 -29.26 -10.36 9.62
N ILE A 100 -30.14 -9.59 10.26
CA ILE A 100 -30.31 -8.17 9.96
C ILE A 100 -29.03 -7.39 10.30
N ILE A 101 -28.47 -7.55 11.51
CA ILE A 101 -27.29 -6.79 11.94
C ILE A 101 -26.07 -7.12 11.09
N PHE A 102 -25.75 -8.40 10.92
CA PHE A 102 -24.58 -8.80 10.13
C PHE A 102 -24.78 -8.55 8.63
N GLY A 103 -25.99 -8.67 8.10
CA GLY A 103 -26.32 -8.33 6.72
C GLY A 103 -26.13 -6.83 6.44
N LEU A 104 -26.63 -5.96 7.33
CA LEU A 104 -26.42 -4.51 7.22
C LEU A 104 -24.95 -4.13 7.38
N LEU A 105 -24.22 -4.77 8.29
CA LEU A 105 -22.79 -4.56 8.46
C LEU A 105 -22.02 -4.96 7.19
N ALA A 106 -22.29 -6.14 6.62
CA ALA A 106 -21.65 -6.61 5.40
C ALA A 106 -21.97 -5.69 4.21
N LEU A 107 -23.21 -5.20 4.10
CA LEU A 107 -23.62 -4.21 3.10
C LEU A 107 -22.85 -2.90 3.26
N PHE A 108 -22.77 -2.38 4.49
CA PHE A 108 -22.04 -1.16 4.79
C PHE A 108 -20.55 -1.28 4.40
N VAL A 109 -19.90 -2.37 4.80
CA VAL A 109 -18.49 -2.63 4.45
C VAL A 109 -18.32 -2.75 2.94
N ALA A 110 -19.18 -3.48 2.23
CA ALA A 110 -19.13 -3.60 0.78
C ALA A 110 -19.26 -2.24 0.07
N ILE A 111 -20.20 -1.39 0.54
CA ILE A 111 -20.41 -0.04 0.00
C ILE A 111 -19.18 0.85 0.24
N LEU A 112 -18.53 0.76 1.40
CA LEU A 112 -17.33 1.55 1.68
C LEU A 112 -16.11 1.09 0.89
N LEU A 113 -15.90 -0.22 0.77
CA LEU A 113 -14.69 -0.77 0.15
C LEU A 113 -14.73 -0.78 -1.37
N THR A 114 -15.91 -0.86 -1.98
CA THR A 114 -16.03 -0.90 -3.46
C THR A 114 -15.46 0.36 -4.13
N PRO A 115 -15.81 1.60 -3.73
CA PRO A 115 -15.22 2.81 -4.29
C PRO A 115 -13.71 2.91 -4.04
N MET A 116 -13.26 2.50 -2.84
CA MET A 116 -11.83 2.45 -2.49
C MET A 116 -11.06 1.52 -3.46
N LEU A 117 -11.60 0.34 -3.76
CA LEU A 117 -10.98 -0.55 -4.74
C LEU A 117 -11.08 0.00 -6.17
N ALA A 118 -12.22 0.60 -6.52
CA ALA A 118 -12.44 1.16 -7.85
C ALA A 118 -11.50 2.32 -8.17
N THR A 119 -10.97 3.03 -7.17
CA THR A 119 -9.96 4.07 -7.35
C THR A 119 -8.54 3.51 -7.30
N HIS A 120 -8.20 2.71 -6.29
CA HIS A 120 -6.80 2.31 -6.06
C HIS A 120 -6.31 1.16 -6.96
N LEU A 121 -7.18 0.22 -7.37
CA LEU A 121 -6.75 -0.86 -8.27
C LEU A 121 -6.33 -0.33 -9.65
N PRO A 122 -7.11 0.54 -10.32
CA PRO A 122 -6.68 1.12 -11.60
C PRO A 122 -5.37 1.91 -11.50
N LEU A 123 -5.15 2.65 -10.41
CA LEU A 123 -3.89 3.36 -10.19
C LEU A 123 -2.72 2.39 -10.05
N ALA A 124 -2.88 1.31 -9.29
CA ALA A 124 -1.86 0.27 -9.18
C ALA A 124 -1.59 -0.43 -10.52
N MET A 125 -2.63 -0.68 -11.32
CA MET A 125 -2.55 -1.23 -12.68
C MET A 125 -1.80 -0.30 -13.66
N GLN A 126 -1.74 0.99 -13.36
CA GLN A 126 -1.01 2.01 -14.13
C GLN A 126 0.32 2.41 -13.46
N ASN A 127 0.70 1.77 -12.35
CA ASN A 127 1.86 2.13 -11.52
C ASN A 127 1.86 3.61 -11.07
N LEU A 128 0.68 4.18 -10.83
CA LEU A 128 0.51 5.50 -10.23
C LEU A 128 0.29 5.38 -8.72
N THR A 129 0.52 6.50 -8.04
CA THR A 129 0.01 6.78 -6.69
C THR A 129 -1.12 7.80 -6.79
N THR A 130 -1.96 7.89 -5.76
CA THR A 130 -3.00 8.94 -5.68
C THR A 130 -2.43 10.36 -5.70
N ILE A 131 -1.21 10.58 -5.21
CA ILE A 131 -0.53 11.87 -5.32
C ILE A 131 -0.15 12.19 -6.76
N GLU A 132 0.39 11.20 -7.49
CA GLU A 132 0.83 11.38 -8.86
C GLU A 132 -0.34 11.54 -9.84
N ASP A 133 -1.47 10.90 -9.57
CA ASP A 133 -2.71 11.05 -10.35
C ASP A 133 -3.25 12.49 -10.32
N ASN A 134 -2.95 13.25 -9.27
CA ASN A 134 -3.31 14.66 -9.15
C ASN A 134 -2.39 15.62 -9.92
N TYR A 135 -1.34 15.14 -10.61
CA TYR A 135 -0.48 16.00 -11.42
C TYR A 135 -1.08 16.27 -12.80
N GLU A 136 -1.48 17.52 -13.04
CA GLU A 136 -1.98 17.94 -14.34
C GLU A 136 -0.88 17.95 -15.40
N ASN A 137 -1.20 17.47 -16.61
CA ASN A 137 -0.36 17.55 -17.81
C ASN A 137 1.02 16.89 -17.72
N MET A 138 1.21 15.93 -16.80
CA MET A 138 2.44 15.13 -16.72
C MET A 138 2.19 13.72 -17.27
N PRO A 139 2.91 13.27 -18.31
CA PRO A 139 2.84 11.87 -18.74
C PRO A 139 3.39 10.97 -17.63
N ASN A 140 2.80 9.78 -17.44
CA ASN A 140 3.25 8.83 -16.43
C ASN A 140 4.57 8.17 -16.86
N PRO A 141 5.72 8.53 -16.26
CA PRO A 141 7.01 7.96 -16.66
C PRO A 141 7.25 6.59 -16.02
N PHE A 142 6.40 6.13 -15.10
CA PHE A 142 6.58 4.87 -14.39
C PHE A 142 5.76 3.72 -14.97
N ASP A 143 4.95 3.99 -16.00
CA ASP A 143 4.24 2.95 -16.73
C ASP A 143 5.24 2.01 -17.41
N GLN A 144 5.14 0.71 -17.13
CA GLN A 144 5.97 -0.36 -17.67
C GLN A 144 5.34 -0.98 -18.94
N GLY A 145 4.31 -0.36 -19.51
CA GLY A 145 3.69 -0.72 -20.78
C GLY A 145 2.67 -1.86 -20.69
N SER A 146 2.49 -2.49 -19.53
CA SER A 146 1.43 -3.46 -19.28
C SER A 146 0.98 -3.51 -17.83
N THR A 147 -0.30 -3.84 -17.63
CA THR A 147 -0.91 -3.98 -16.29
C THR A 147 -0.14 -4.91 -15.37
N SER A 148 0.31 -6.07 -15.87
CA SER A 148 1.04 -7.05 -15.07
C SER A 148 2.42 -6.54 -14.67
N ALA A 149 3.12 -5.85 -15.59
CA ALA A 149 4.41 -5.24 -15.28
C ALA A 149 4.28 -4.08 -14.27
N ASN A 150 3.21 -3.30 -14.35
CA ASN A 150 2.88 -2.25 -13.38
C ASN A 150 2.56 -2.81 -12.00
N LEU A 151 1.70 -3.83 -11.93
CA LEU A 151 1.39 -4.50 -10.66
C LEU A 151 2.63 -5.16 -10.05
N ALA A 152 3.55 -5.70 -10.88
CA ALA A 152 4.79 -6.28 -10.38
C ALA A 152 5.71 -5.25 -9.67
N GLN A 153 5.54 -3.95 -9.91
CA GLN A 153 6.25 -2.91 -9.16
C GLN A 153 5.77 -2.80 -7.70
N VAL A 154 4.54 -3.24 -7.41
CA VAL A 154 3.96 -3.26 -6.05
C VAL A 154 4.03 -4.66 -5.44
N PHE A 155 3.75 -5.70 -6.23
CA PHE A 155 3.66 -7.08 -5.77
C PHE A 155 4.96 -7.87 -5.88
N GLY A 156 5.97 -7.34 -6.57
CA GLY A 156 7.18 -8.05 -6.96
C GLY A 156 6.98 -8.92 -8.20
N GLY A 157 8.04 -9.62 -8.62
CA GLY A 157 7.98 -10.59 -9.70
C GLY A 157 6.93 -11.67 -9.44
N TYR A 158 6.23 -12.10 -10.49
CA TYR A 158 5.08 -13.00 -10.42
C TYR A 158 5.30 -14.22 -9.53
N GLY A 159 4.42 -14.48 -8.58
CA GLY A 159 4.56 -15.59 -7.64
C GLY A 159 3.31 -15.82 -6.79
N LEU A 160 3.31 -16.88 -5.99
CA LEU A 160 2.20 -17.18 -5.08
C LEU A 160 2.03 -16.10 -4.01
N ASP A 161 3.12 -15.43 -3.64
CA ASP A 161 3.15 -14.30 -2.73
C ASP A 161 2.25 -13.14 -3.19
N TRP A 162 1.85 -13.06 -4.46
CA TRP A 162 0.87 -12.08 -4.92
C TRP A 162 -0.48 -12.18 -4.20
N PHE A 163 -0.87 -13.38 -3.78
CA PHE A 163 -2.13 -13.66 -3.10
C PHE A 163 -1.99 -13.78 -1.58
N PHE A 164 -0.84 -13.41 -1.01
CA PHE A 164 -0.64 -13.48 0.43
C PHE A 164 -0.12 -12.16 0.97
N PRO A 165 -0.56 -11.75 2.18
CA PRO A 165 -0.10 -10.53 2.84
C PRO A 165 1.31 -10.75 3.43
N ILE A 166 2.26 -11.12 2.58
CA ILE A 166 3.69 -11.27 2.88
C ILE A 166 4.51 -10.33 2.00
N ALA A 167 5.69 -9.95 2.47
CA ALA A 167 6.61 -9.16 1.66
C ALA A 167 6.89 -9.87 0.33
N PRO A 168 6.99 -9.13 -0.80
CA PRO A 168 7.34 -9.71 -2.08
C PRO A 168 8.61 -10.56 -2.01
N TRP A 169 8.59 -11.76 -2.58
CA TRP A 169 9.79 -12.60 -2.63
C TRP A 169 10.84 -12.06 -3.61
N ARG A 170 10.37 -11.36 -4.65
CA ARG A 170 11.21 -10.80 -5.71
C ARG A 170 10.86 -9.32 -5.96
N PRO A 171 11.18 -8.40 -5.04
CA PRO A 171 10.90 -6.99 -5.23
C PRO A 171 11.65 -6.45 -6.46
N LEU A 172 10.98 -5.64 -7.28
CA LEU A 172 11.55 -5.03 -8.50
C LEU A 172 12.13 -3.62 -8.27
N SER A 173 11.88 -3.05 -7.10
CA SER A 173 12.37 -1.73 -6.66
C SER A 173 12.78 -1.85 -5.20
N ASP A 174 13.67 -0.97 -4.74
CA ASP A 174 14.09 -0.79 -3.36
C ASP A 174 13.28 0.30 -2.62
N GLY A 175 12.31 0.90 -3.29
CA GLY A 175 11.49 2.00 -2.77
C GLY A 175 12.13 3.38 -2.86
N VAL A 176 13.38 3.48 -3.31
CA VAL A 176 14.09 4.75 -3.50
C VAL A 176 14.47 5.01 -4.97
N SER A 177 14.43 3.97 -5.80
CA SER A 177 14.74 3.98 -7.23
C SER A 177 13.64 3.23 -7.99
N PHE A 178 13.16 3.78 -9.11
CA PHE A 178 12.06 3.21 -9.89
C PHE A 178 12.41 3.20 -11.37
N ALA A 179 12.10 2.11 -12.06
CA ALA A 179 12.25 2.04 -13.50
C ALA A 179 11.33 3.07 -14.19
N ARG A 180 11.89 3.81 -15.14
CA ARG A 180 11.16 4.81 -15.91
C ARG A 180 11.14 4.44 -17.39
N SER A 181 10.04 4.73 -18.08
CA SER A 181 9.85 4.48 -19.50
C SER A 181 10.50 5.53 -20.40
N ASP A 182 10.76 6.73 -19.86
CA ASP A 182 11.40 7.84 -20.57
C ASP A 182 12.93 7.84 -20.45
N GLU A 183 13.50 6.92 -19.67
CA GLU A 183 14.93 6.82 -19.40
C GLU A 183 15.58 5.80 -20.34
N ARG A 184 16.51 6.25 -21.18
CA ARG A 184 17.35 5.34 -21.98
C ARG A 184 18.48 4.84 -21.11
N LEU A 185 18.68 3.52 -21.05
CA LEU A 185 19.80 2.93 -20.32
C LEU A 185 20.95 2.66 -21.29
N GLY A 186 22.16 3.01 -20.86
CA GLY A 186 23.41 2.71 -21.55
C GLY A 186 23.79 1.22 -21.42
N PRO A 187 24.91 0.82 -22.04
CA PRO A 187 25.39 -0.58 -22.04
C PRO A 187 25.72 -1.12 -20.65
N ASP A 188 25.97 -0.23 -19.69
CA ASP A 188 26.25 -0.52 -18.27
C ASP A 188 24.98 -0.64 -17.41
N GLY A 189 23.79 -0.47 -18.00
CA GLY A 189 22.51 -0.50 -17.30
C GLY A 189 22.23 0.76 -16.47
N LEU A 190 23.05 1.81 -16.63
CA LEU A 190 22.80 3.12 -16.04
C LEU A 190 22.11 4.05 -17.04
N PRO A 191 21.39 5.08 -16.60
CA PRO A 191 20.79 6.07 -17.50
C PRO A 191 21.84 6.69 -18.45
N GLU A 192 21.55 6.73 -19.76
CA GLU A 192 22.33 7.43 -20.76
C GLU A 192 22.36 8.92 -20.39
N ARG A 193 23.54 9.40 -20.01
CA ARG A 193 23.73 10.78 -19.53
C ARG A 193 23.48 11.76 -20.67
N GLY A 194 22.45 12.59 -20.52
CA GLY A 194 22.25 13.76 -21.39
C GLY A 194 23.33 14.81 -21.12
N VAL A 195 23.83 15.45 -22.18
CA VAL A 195 24.75 16.60 -22.07
C VAL A 195 24.02 17.74 -21.32
N GLY A 196 24.32 17.92 -20.03
CA GLY A 196 23.75 18.99 -19.20
C GLY A 196 23.36 18.63 -17.76
N ASP A 197 23.49 17.37 -17.32
CA ASP A 197 23.36 17.02 -15.89
C ASP A 197 24.65 17.42 -15.16
N ASP A 198 24.59 18.51 -14.39
CA ASP A 198 25.72 19.02 -13.61
C ASP A 198 26.11 18.00 -12.53
N ASP A 199 27.26 17.34 -12.71
CA ASP A 199 27.83 16.32 -11.80
C ASP A 199 27.85 16.77 -10.31
N LEU A 200 27.88 18.09 -10.09
CA LEU A 200 27.87 18.73 -8.77
C LEU A 200 26.59 18.49 -7.95
N ASP A 201 25.42 18.40 -8.58
CA ASP A 201 24.14 18.29 -7.85
C ASP A 201 23.88 16.82 -7.44
N MET A 202 24.26 15.87 -8.31
CA MET A 202 24.13 14.45 -8.03
C MET A 202 25.13 13.96 -6.99
N GLU A 203 26.40 14.39 -7.04
CA GLU A 203 27.38 14.03 -6.01
C GLU A 203 26.98 14.60 -4.63
N LYS A 204 26.42 15.81 -4.60
CA LYS A 204 25.92 16.44 -3.38
C LYS A 204 24.74 15.69 -2.78
N LEU A 205 23.79 15.24 -3.61
CA LEU A 205 22.67 14.40 -3.18
C LEU A 205 23.13 13.01 -2.72
N TRP A 206 24.16 12.43 -3.35
CA TRP A 206 24.74 11.15 -2.96
C TRP A 206 25.45 11.23 -1.61
N ARG A 207 26.22 12.30 -1.38
CA ARG A 207 26.87 12.60 -0.08
C ARG A 207 25.85 12.83 1.03
N LEU A 208 24.71 13.47 0.72
CA LEU A 208 23.59 13.63 1.64
C LEU A 208 22.86 12.29 1.92
N ARG A 209 22.68 11.44 0.91
CA ARG A 209 21.99 10.13 1.02
C ARG A 209 22.69 9.16 1.96
N TYR A 210 24.02 9.13 1.96
CA TYR A 210 24.80 8.12 2.70
C TYR A 210 25.59 8.68 3.89
N HIS A 211 25.39 9.97 4.25
CA HIS A 211 26.19 10.67 5.25
C HIS A 211 27.68 10.31 5.18
N VAL A 212 28.22 10.22 3.95
CA VAL A 212 29.60 9.78 3.76
C VAL A 212 30.49 10.81 4.44
N ARG A 213 30.98 10.48 5.63
CA ARG A 213 31.97 11.31 6.34
C ARG A 213 33.14 11.46 5.39
N SER A 214 33.62 12.70 5.23
CA SER A 214 34.87 12.96 4.55
C SER A 214 35.95 12.08 5.19
N PRO A 215 36.81 11.39 4.41
CA PRO A 215 37.79 10.47 4.93
C PRO A 215 38.91 11.23 5.64
N GLN A 216 38.63 11.68 6.86
CA GLN A 216 39.63 12.00 7.85
C GLN A 216 39.18 11.41 9.19
N THR A 217 40.11 10.66 9.78
CA THR A 217 40.04 9.94 11.07
C THR A 217 39.14 8.71 11.13
N MET A 218 39.65 7.59 10.58
CA MET A 218 39.45 6.29 11.24
C MET A 218 40.33 6.26 12.50
N ILE A 219 39.75 5.86 13.64
CA ILE A 219 40.29 4.90 14.62
C ILE A 219 39.18 4.53 15.62
N SER A 220 39.14 3.23 15.93
CA SER A 220 38.44 2.50 16.98
C SER A 220 36.98 2.05 16.73
N ASP A 221 36.90 0.81 16.23
CA ASP A 221 36.19 -0.34 16.79
C ASP A 221 34.77 -0.13 17.32
N VAL A 222 33.80 -0.48 16.47
CA VAL A 222 32.50 -1.00 16.91
C VAL A 222 32.35 -2.39 16.32
N VAL A 223 32.38 -3.39 17.20
CA VAL A 223 32.11 -4.79 16.88
C VAL A 223 30.65 -4.91 16.43
N ASP A 224 30.45 -5.41 15.21
CA ASP A 224 29.15 -5.66 14.62
C ASP A 224 28.50 -6.88 15.31
N THR A 225 27.65 -6.63 16.30
CA THR A 225 26.86 -7.70 16.94
C THR A 225 25.58 -7.91 16.13
N GLY A 226 25.66 -8.83 15.17
CA GLY A 226 24.59 -9.16 14.23
C GLY A 226 23.23 -9.57 14.83
N PRO A 227 22.29 -10.00 13.98
CA PRO A 227 20.83 -10.05 14.26
C PRO A 227 20.38 -11.02 15.36
N LEU A 228 21.29 -11.80 15.95
CA LEU A 228 20.99 -12.74 17.02
C LEU A 228 21.10 -12.11 18.43
N SER A 229 21.70 -10.93 18.55
CA SER A 229 21.85 -10.23 19.85
C SER A 229 20.55 -9.57 20.34
N SER A 230 19.58 -9.33 19.44
CA SER A 230 18.25 -8.83 19.77
C SER A 230 17.33 -9.93 20.33
N LEU A 231 17.46 -11.16 19.84
CA LEU A 231 16.74 -12.33 20.34
C LEU A 231 17.16 -12.71 21.77
N ALA A 232 18.47 -12.64 22.06
CA ALA A 232 18.98 -12.92 23.41
C ALA A 232 18.50 -11.90 24.46
N ARG A 233 18.29 -10.64 24.07
CA ARG A 233 17.72 -9.58 24.93
C ARG A 233 16.23 -9.75 25.17
N TRP A 234 15.49 -10.30 24.19
CA TRP A 234 14.06 -10.57 24.35
C TRP A 234 13.81 -11.75 25.31
N TRP A 235 14.64 -12.80 25.23
CA TRP A 235 14.47 -14.00 26.06
C TRP A 235 14.88 -13.82 27.52
N ASN A 236 15.92 -13.03 27.80
CA ASN A 236 16.49 -12.93 29.14
C ASN A 236 15.96 -11.75 29.98
N GLY A 237 15.06 -10.92 29.43
CA GLY A 237 14.56 -9.72 30.10
C GLY A 237 15.66 -8.65 30.32
N PRO A 238 15.28 -7.43 30.76
CA PRO A 238 16.24 -6.33 30.97
C PRO A 238 17.29 -6.62 32.03
#